data_AF-A0A3S5GIT6-F1
#
_entry.id   AF-A0A3S5GIT6-F1
#
_cell.length_a   1.000
_cell.length_b   1.000
_cell.length_c   1.000
_cell.angle_alpha   90.00
_cell.angle_beta   90.00
_cell.angle_gamma   90.00
#
_symmetry.space_group_name_H-M   'P 1'
#
loop_
_entity.id
_entity.type
_entity.pdbx_description
1 polymer ?
#
loop_
_entity_poly.entity_id
_entity_poly.type
_entity_poly.pdbx_seq_one_letter_code
_entity_poly.pdbx_strand_id
1 'polypeptide(L)'
;MVAVLLLAVGGLAAAMAHASTMRRTQGSLQSTIAVHASASLADAMRANRVAMMEGKYTTKQDLCADRAPPTGDLAKRDLARWIGALSAGMGPQSAVCGSVACTKGSCQIVVHWDDSRAAGGEGSARSRLVLGAAP
;
A
#
# COMPACT_ATOMS: atom_id res chain seq x y z
N MET A 1 -50.08 -2.33 20.50
CA MET A 1 -49.27 -2.40 19.26
C MET A 1 -48.16 -1.36 19.33
N VAL A 2 -47.14 -1.58 20.18
CA VAL A 2 -46.02 -0.65 20.42
C VAL A 2 -44.66 -1.34 20.17
N ALA A 3 -44.58 -2.65 20.40
CA ALA A 3 -43.36 -3.43 20.20
C ALA A 3 -42.86 -3.46 18.74
N VAL A 4 -43.76 -3.49 17.75
CA VAL A 4 -43.37 -3.53 16.31
C VAL A 4 -42.73 -2.21 15.86
N LEU A 5 -43.23 -1.07 16.38
CA LEU A 5 -42.66 0.25 16.10
C LEU A 5 -41.25 0.38 16.69
N LEU A 6 -41.04 -0.11 17.91
CA LEU A 6 -39.73 -0.09 18.58
C LEU A 6 -38.72 -1.00 17.86
N LEU A 7 -39.14 -2.16 17.36
CA LEU A 7 -38.29 -3.07 16.58
C LEU A 7 -37.95 -2.49 15.20
N ALA A 8 -38.89 -1.80 14.54
CA ALA A 8 -38.64 -1.16 13.25
C ALA A 8 -37.65 0.02 13.35
N VAL A 9 -37.80 0.87 14.38
CA VAL A 9 -36.88 1.99 14.64
C VAL A 9 -35.51 1.50 15.11
N GLY A 10 -35.47 0.47 15.96
CA GLY A 10 -34.22 -0.15 16.43
C GLY A 10 -33.44 -0.85 15.31
N GLY A 11 -34.13 -1.53 14.38
CA GLY A 11 -33.49 -2.18 13.23
C GLY A 11 -32.87 -1.19 12.24
N LEU A 12 -33.51 -0.04 12.02
CA LEU A 12 -32.98 1.01 11.13
C LEU A 12 -31.72 1.69 11.71
N ALA A 13 -31.64 1.83 13.04
CA ALA A 13 -30.47 2.37 13.72
C ALA A 13 -29.23 1.45 13.60
N ALA A 14 -29.41 0.13 13.64
CA ALA A 14 -28.32 -0.84 13.48
C ALA A 14 -27.75 -0.87 12.05
N ALA A 15 -28.59 -0.66 11.03
CA ALA A 15 -28.17 -0.66 9.62
C ALA A 15 -27.22 0.51 9.28
N MET A 16 -27.41 1.69 9.89
CA MET A 16 -26.55 2.85 9.64
C MET A 16 -25.12 2.69 10.17
N ALA A 17 -24.94 1.91 11.26
CA ALA A 17 -23.62 1.69 11.85
C ALA A 17 -22.66 0.93 10.92
N HIS A 18 -23.19 0.01 10.11
CA HIS A 18 -22.42 -0.85 9.19
C HIS A 18 -21.87 -0.09 7.96
N ALA A 19 -22.43 1.06 7.62
CA ALA A 19 -21.98 1.85 6.47
C ALA A 19 -20.67 2.62 6.76
N SER A 20 -20.48 3.08 8.00
CA SER A 20 -19.30 3.84 8.41
C SER A 20 -18.06 2.96 8.67
N THR A 21 -18.26 1.67 8.93
CA THR A 21 -17.19 0.69 9.13
C THR A 21 -16.57 0.26 7.80
N MET A 22 -17.38 0.09 6.74
CA MET A 22 -16.90 -0.37 5.43
C MET A 22 -15.90 0.60 4.78
N ARG A 23 -16.09 1.90 4.98
CA ARG A 23 -15.19 2.95 4.47
C ARG A 23 -13.86 2.97 5.23
N ARG A 24 -13.87 2.69 6.53
CA ARG A 24 -12.67 2.56 7.37
C ARG A 24 -11.91 1.25 7.12
N THR A 25 -12.61 0.17 6.79
CA THR A 25 -11.95 -1.11 6.43
C THR A 25 -11.21 -1.05 5.10
N GLN A 26 -11.67 -0.24 4.13
CA GLN A 26 -10.97 -0.09 2.84
C GLN A 26 -9.57 0.54 2.98
N GLY A 27 -9.43 1.63 3.76
CA GLY A 27 -8.12 2.24 4.01
C GLY A 27 -7.17 1.32 4.81
N SER A 28 -7.71 0.54 5.75
CA SER A 28 -6.94 -0.48 6.47
C SER A 28 -6.42 -1.56 5.53
N LEU A 29 -7.23 -2.03 4.58
CA LEU A 29 -6.82 -3.06 3.62
C LEU A 29 -5.68 -2.59 2.73
N GLN A 30 -5.76 -1.37 2.18
CA GLN A 30 -4.70 -0.79 1.35
C GLN A 30 -3.38 -0.69 2.13
N SER A 31 -3.45 -0.28 3.40
CA SER A 31 -2.29 -0.23 4.30
C SER A 31 -1.71 -1.63 4.52
N THR A 32 -2.54 -2.65 4.75
CA THR A 32 -2.09 -4.05 4.90
C THR A 32 -1.41 -4.56 3.62
N ILE A 33 -1.97 -4.26 2.44
CA ILE A 33 -1.38 -4.63 1.15
C ILE A 33 -0.02 -3.95 0.97
N ALA A 34 0.09 -2.66 1.28
CA ALA A 34 1.34 -1.93 1.20
C ALA A 34 2.42 -2.52 2.13
N VAL A 35 2.05 -2.87 3.36
CA VAL A 35 2.96 -3.55 4.31
C VAL A 35 3.39 -4.91 3.79
N HIS A 36 2.45 -5.75 3.34
CA HIS A 36 2.74 -7.11 2.88
C HIS A 36 3.65 -7.11 1.65
N ALA A 37 3.34 -6.28 0.64
CA ALA A 37 4.17 -6.16 -0.55
C ALA A 37 5.59 -5.66 -0.20
N SER A 38 5.69 -4.67 0.70
CA SER A 38 6.98 -4.12 1.12
C SER A 38 7.79 -5.11 1.96
N ALA A 39 7.15 -5.92 2.80
CA ALA A 39 7.80 -7.02 3.53
C ALA A 39 8.37 -8.06 2.55
N SER A 40 7.60 -8.44 1.52
CA SER A 40 8.10 -9.36 0.48
C SER A 40 9.32 -8.81 -0.27
N LEU A 41 9.38 -7.49 -0.51
CA LEU A 41 10.55 -6.84 -1.08
C LEU A 41 11.73 -6.85 -0.10
N ALA A 42 11.50 -6.59 1.18
CA ALA A 42 12.53 -6.67 2.20
C ALA A 42 13.14 -8.08 2.29
N ASP A 43 12.33 -9.13 2.16
CA ASP A 43 12.81 -10.50 2.12
C ASP A 43 13.62 -10.80 0.85
N ALA A 44 13.21 -10.26 -0.31
CA ALA A 44 14.01 -10.35 -1.54
C ALA A 44 15.37 -9.62 -1.41
N MET A 45 15.40 -8.46 -0.75
CA MET A 45 16.66 -7.74 -0.48
C MET A 45 17.58 -8.53 0.47
N ARG A 46 17.02 -9.21 1.49
CA ARG A 46 17.79 -10.10 2.37
C ARG A 46 18.37 -11.29 1.62
N ALA A 47 17.58 -11.90 0.72
CA ALA A 47 18.04 -12.98 -0.14
C ALA A 47 19.16 -12.52 -1.10
N ASN A 48 19.13 -11.26 -1.53
CA ASN A 48 20.11 -10.64 -2.43
C ASN A 48 20.93 -9.55 -1.74
N ARG A 49 21.52 -9.91 -0.59
CA ARG A 49 22.26 -8.97 0.28
C ARG A 49 23.39 -8.23 -0.43
N VAL A 50 24.09 -8.85 -1.37
CA VAL A 50 25.20 -8.21 -2.11
C VAL A 50 24.67 -7.03 -2.93
N ALA A 51 23.61 -7.22 -3.71
CA ALA A 51 23.01 -6.15 -4.50
C ALA A 51 22.38 -5.05 -3.62
N MET A 52 21.87 -5.41 -2.44
CA MET A 52 21.40 -4.45 -1.43
C MET A 52 22.54 -3.57 -0.91
N MET A 53 23.70 -4.15 -0.58
CA MET A 53 24.88 -3.40 -0.13
C MET A 53 25.46 -2.49 -1.23
N GLU A 54 25.42 -2.94 -2.48
CA GLU A 54 25.81 -2.17 -3.66
C GLU A 54 24.78 -1.08 -4.04
N GLY A 55 23.62 -1.02 -3.37
CA GLY A 55 22.58 -0.01 -3.63
C GLY A 55 21.79 -0.24 -4.92
N LYS A 56 21.80 -1.44 -5.49
CA LYS A 56 21.07 -1.76 -6.75
C LYS A 56 19.55 -1.64 -6.63
N TYR A 57 19.03 -1.78 -5.41
CA TYR A 57 17.63 -1.56 -5.08
C TYR A 57 17.25 -0.08 -4.97
N THR A 58 18.21 0.84 -4.89
CA THR A 58 17.92 2.28 -4.79
C THR A 58 17.28 2.78 -6.08
N THR A 59 16.15 3.46 -5.94
CA THR A 59 15.40 4.07 -7.03
C THR A 59 15.71 5.56 -7.10
N LYS A 60 16.08 6.08 -8.29
CA LYS A 60 16.32 7.52 -8.48
C LYS A 60 15.05 8.36 -8.48
N GLN A 61 13.93 7.75 -8.84
CA GLN A 61 12.60 8.36 -8.92
C GLN A 61 11.57 7.33 -8.42
N ASP A 62 10.39 7.80 -8.05
CA ASP A 62 9.29 6.93 -7.68
C ASP A 62 8.91 6.00 -8.83
N LEU A 63 8.81 4.72 -8.51
CA LEU A 63 8.25 3.67 -9.35
C LEU A 63 6.75 3.69 -9.14
N CYS A 64 6.01 4.07 -10.18
CA CYS A 64 4.56 4.14 -10.16
C CYS A 64 3.96 3.02 -11.00
N ALA A 65 2.81 2.50 -10.57
CA ALA A 65 2.14 1.38 -11.22
C ALA A 65 1.66 1.68 -12.66
N ASP A 66 1.50 2.95 -13.01
CA ASP A 66 1.14 3.43 -14.36
C ASP A 66 2.33 3.47 -15.32
N ARG A 67 3.56 3.31 -14.82
CA ARG A 67 4.79 3.34 -15.60
C ARG A 67 5.28 1.93 -15.91
N ALA A 68 6.07 1.82 -16.98
CA ALA A 68 6.74 0.58 -17.31
C ALA A 68 7.63 0.13 -16.12
N PRO A 69 7.49 -1.13 -15.66
CA PRO A 69 8.29 -1.63 -14.55
C PRO A 69 9.78 -1.66 -14.92
N PRO A 70 10.67 -1.50 -13.93
CA PRO A 70 12.10 -1.56 -14.17
C PRO A 70 12.51 -2.94 -14.69
N THR A 71 13.33 -2.97 -15.74
CA THR A 71 13.88 -4.20 -16.33
C THR A 71 15.39 -4.29 -16.08
N GLY A 72 15.93 -5.51 -16.11
CA GLY A 72 17.37 -5.75 -15.95
C GLY A 72 17.70 -6.84 -14.94
N ASP A 73 18.62 -6.52 -14.03
CA ASP A 73 19.14 -7.45 -13.01
C ASP A 73 18.07 -7.93 -12.01
N LEU A 74 18.46 -8.84 -11.12
CA LEU A 74 17.55 -9.41 -10.14
C LEU A 74 16.89 -8.32 -9.26
N ALA A 75 17.64 -7.30 -8.86
CA ALA A 75 17.12 -6.20 -8.05
C ALA A 75 16.03 -5.41 -8.80
N LYS A 76 16.22 -5.13 -10.09
CA LYS A 76 15.17 -4.48 -10.91
C LYS A 76 13.95 -5.38 -11.08
N ARG A 77 14.12 -6.69 -11.24
CA ARG A 77 12.98 -7.64 -11.30
C ARG A 77 12.20 -7.73 -9.99
N ASP A 78 12.87 -7.66 -8.86
CA ASP A 78 12.22 -7.64 -7.54
C ASP A 78 11.42 -6.35 -7.33
N LEU A 79 11.98 -5.20 -7.73
CA LEU A 79 11.26 -3.92 -7.73
C LEU A 79 10.03 -3.94 -8.66
N ALA A 80 10.16 -4.55 -9.84
CA ALA A 80 9.05 -4.76 -10.77
C ALA A 80 7.95 -5.65 -10.17
N ARG A 81 8.33 -6.74 -9.51
CA ARG A 81 7.38 -7.62 -8.81
C ARG A 81 6.67 -6.88 -7.67
N TRP A 82 7.41 -6.10 -6.90
CA TRP A 82 6.88 -5.30 -5.78
C TRP A 82 5.84 -4.28 -6.26
N ILE A 83 6.16 -3.46 -7.26
CA ILE A 83 5.20 -2.47 -7.79
C ILE A 83 4.00 -3.14 -8.46
N GLY A 84 4.21 -4.30 -9.12
CA GLY A 84 3.13 -5.12 -9.67
C GLY A 84 2.18 -5.66 -8.60
N ALA A 85 2.71 -6.12 -7.46
CA ALA A 85 1.91 -6.58 -6.33
C ALA A 85 1.09 -5.46 -5.69
N LEU A 86 1.69 -4.27 -5.55
CA LEU A 86 1.00 -3.06 -5.07
C LEU A 86 -0.16 -2.67 -6.01
N SER A 87 0.10 -2.67 -7.33
CA SER A 87 -0.91 -2.38 -8.35
C SER A 87 -2.06 -3.39 -8.34
N ALA A 88 -1.74 -4.68 -8.28
CA ALA A 88 -2.73 -5.75 -8.28
C ALA A 88 -3.63 -5.71 -7.04
N GLY A 89 -3.09 -5.37 -5.88
CA GLY A 89 -3.86 -5.31 -4.62
C GLY A 89 -4.71 -4.05 -4.47
N MET A 90 -4.26 -2.89 -4.97
CA MET A 90 -4.97 -1.61 -4.79
C MET A 90 -5.80 -1.17 -6.01
N GLY A 91 -5.54 -1.79 -7.17
CA GLY A 91 -6.21 -1.49 -8.43
C GLY A 91 -5.51 -0.39 -9.24
N PRO A 92 -5.90 -0.22 -10.52
CA PRO A 92 -5.24 0.74 -11.43
C PRO A 92 -5.55 2.21 -11.11
N GLN A 93 -6.62 2.50 -10.36
CA GLN A 93 -7.08 3.86 -10.08
C GLN A 93 -6.53 4.48 -8.79
N SER A 94 -5.67 3.78 -8.04
CA SER A 94 -5.10 4.26 -6.77
C SER A 94 -3.77 5.01 -6.93
N ALA A 95 -3.28 5.20 -8.16
CA ALA A 95 -2.04 5.93 -8.46
C ALA A 95 -0.89 5.57 -7.51
N VAL A 96 -0.72 4.27 -7.23
CA VAL A 96 0.27 3.80 -6.25
C VAL A 96 1.68 3.97 -6.82
N CYS A 97 2.53 4.56 -6.01
CA CYS A 97 3.94 4.74 -6.27
C CYS A 97 4.77 4.34 -5.07
N GLY A 98 6.03 4.00 -5.30
CA GLY A 98 6.98 3.79 -4.22
C GLY A 98 8.42 4.05 -4.63
N SER A 99 9.24 4.32 -3.62
CA SER A 99 10.68 4.49 -3.77
C SER A 99 11.41 3.71 -2.69
N VAL A 100 12.64 3.32 -3.03
CA VAL A 100 13.55 2.61 -2.14
C VAL A 100 14.86 3.38 -2.10
N ALA A 101 15.34 3.66 -0.89
CA ALA A 101 16.62 4.30 -0.66
C ALA A 101 17.48 3.41 0.24
N CYS A 102 18.52 2.80 -0.32
CA CYS A 102 19.46 1.96 0.41
C CYS A 102 20.78 2.68 0.68
N THR A 103 21.23 2.63 1.94
CA THR A 103 22.54 3.13 2.39
C THR A 103 23.23 2.05 3.22
N LYS A 104 24.33 1.49 2.71
CA LYS A 104 25.17 0.49 3.41
C LYS A 104 24.37 -0.67 4.03
N GLY A 105 23.38 -1.17 3.31
CA GLY A 105 22.53 -2.28 3.74
C GLY A 105 21.31 -1.91 4.60
N SER A 106 21.16 -0.64 5.00
CA SER A 106 19.90 -0.13 5.55
C SER A 106 19.08 0.47 4.43
N CYS A 107 17.89 -0.06 4.16
CA CYS A 107 17.01 0.38 3.10
C CYS A 107 15.72 0.98 3.68
N GLN A 108 15.34 2.15 3.20
CA GLN A 108 14.05 2.76 3.47
C GLN A 108 13.14 2.54 2.27
N ILE A 109 12.02 1.85 2.49
CA ILE A 109 10.96 1.66 1.51
C ILE A 109 9.86 2.68 1.81
N VAL A 110 9.49 3.46 0.82
CA VAL A 110 8.39 4.42 0.89
C VAL A 110 7.33 4.01 -0.12
N VAL A 111 6.09 3.88 0.33
CA VAL A 111 4.93 3.64 -0.54
C VAL A 111 3.93 4.75 -0.32
N HIS A 112 3.37 5.28 -1.39
CA HIS A 112 2.28 6.24 -1.33
C HIS A 112 1.22 5.95 -2.40
N TRP A 113 -0.02 6.30 -2.09
CA TRP A 113 -1.17 6.10 -2.98
C TRP A 113 -2.22 7.19 -2.75
N ASP A 114 -3.11 7.35 -3.71
CA ASP A 114 -4.27 8.24 -3.62
C ASP A 114 -5.44 7.51 -2.93
N ASP A 115 -5.83 8.01 -1.76
CA ASP A 115 -6.95 7.53 -0.94
C ASP A 115 -8.10 8.55 -0.83
N SER A 116 -8.16 9.52 -1.74
CA SER A 116 -9.23 10.53 -1.80
C SER A 116 -10.65 9.93 -1.85
N ARG A 117 -10.80 8.72 -2.39
CA ARG A 117 -12.09 7.99 -2.44
C ARG A 117 -12.56 7.50 -1.07
N ALA A 118 -11.67 7.06 -0.18
CA ALA A 118 -12.06 6.70 1.18
C ALA A 118 -12.38 7.94 2.01
N ALA A 119 -11.70 9.07 1.75
CA ALA A 119 -11.89 10.36 2.44
C ALA A 119 -13.22 11.09 2.12
N GLY A 120 -14.07 10.57 1.24
CA GLY A 120 -15.41 11.12 1.02
C GLY A 120 -15.45 12.51 0.37
N GLY A 121 -14.35 12.94 -0.28
CA GLY A 121 -14.27 14.25 -0.96
C GLY A 121 -13.59 15.35 -0.16
N GLU A 122 -13.18 15.10 1.09
CA GLU A 122 -12.39 16.07 1.87
C GLU A 122 -10.89 15.95 1.56
N GLY A 123 -10.48 16.52 0.42
CA GLY A 123 -9.08 16.79 0.08
C GLY A 123 -8.28 15.64 -0.55
N SER A 124 -7.09 15.97 -1.08
CA SER A 124 -6.14 14.99 -1.62
C SER A 124 -5.51 14.19 -0.48
N ALA A 125 -6.16 13.11 -0.08
CA ALA A 125 -5.63 12.19 0.92
C ALA A 125 -4.54 11.31 0.27
N ARG A 126 -3.27 11.74 0.38
CA ARG A 126 -2.12 10.89 0.06
C ARG A 126 -1.65 10.16 1.30
N SER A 127 -1.92 8.87 1.34
CA SER A 127 -1.42 7.98 2.40
C SER A 127 0.03 7.60 2.11
N ARG A 128 0.91 7.67 3.11
CA ARG A 128 2.35 7.35 2.99
C ARG A 128 2.77 6.36 4.07
N LEU A 129 3.31 5.23 3.65
CA LEU A 129 3.93 4.22 4.50
C LEU A 129 5.45 4.28 4.35
N VAL A 130 6.17 4.25 5.48
CA VAL A 130 7.63 4.18 5.51
C VAL A 130 8.04 2.94 6.29
N LEU A 131 8.80 2.06 5.66
CA LEU A 131 9.33 0.83 6.25
C LEU A 131 10.86 0.86 6.18
N GLY A 132 11.50 0.64 7.33
CA GLY A 132 12.94 0.39 7.40
C GLY A 132 13.23 -1.10 7.25
N ALA A 133 14.03 -1.46 6.27
CA ALA A 133 14.63 -2.78 6.13
C ALA A 133 16.10 -2.70 6.56
N ALA A 134 16.39 -3.23 7.74
CA ALA A 134 17.75 -3.47 8.23
C ALA A 134 18.24 -4.86 7.76
N PRO A 135 19.56 -5.06 7.62
CA PRO A 135 20.16 -6.32 7.17
C PRO A 135 19.92 -7.48 8.13
#